data_AF-A0A0X3U691-F1
#
_entry.id   AF-A0A0X3U691-F1
#
_cell.length_a   1.000
_cell.length_b   1.000
_cell.length_c   1.000
_cell.angle_alpha   90.00
_cell.angle_beta   90.00
_cell.angle_gamma   90.00
#
_symmetry.space_group_name_H-M   'P 1'
#
loop_
_entity.id
_entity.type
_entity.pdbx_description
1 polymer ?
#
loop_
_entity_poly.entity_id
_entity_poly.type
_entity_poly.pdbx_seq_one_letter_code
_entity_poly.pdbx_strand_id
1 'polypeptide(L)'
;MYCQVVKPFVDMSNAPLFKLQISPSFDLPEKFEVANVPDYRIEYTSCYGAGGDEWGVPSKVIVPLSEGQYKKILDSIDAALGAISLLDDTLGLDGVTYVLESSRHQSVNLSIWTPQENTEKRGLGNLLKLEEELRRLLNQNTSRA
;
A
#
# COMPACT_ATOMS: atom_id res chain seq x y z
N MET A 1 -10.04 -36.73 17.80
CA MET A 1 -10.03 -36.48 16.35
C MET A 1 -9.71 -35.01 16.17
N TYR A 2 -8.44 -34.65 15.95
CA TYR A 2 -8.03 -33.25 15.83
C TYR A 2 -8.18 -32.82 14.37
N CYS A 3 -9.10 -31.91 14.09
CA CYS A 3 -9.15 -31.19 12.82
C CYS A 3 -7.86 -30.37 12.70
N GLN A 4 -6.94 -30.80 11.85
CA GLN A 4 -5.86 -29.94 11.39
C GLN A 4 -6.50 -28.83 10.55
N VAL A 5 -6.50 -27.61 11.09
CA VAL A 5 -6.76 -26.40 10.32
C VAL A 5 -5.60 -26.28 9.34
N VAL A 6 -5.81 -26.78 8.13
CA VAL A 6 -4.88 -26.59 7.01
C VAL A 6 -4.92 -25.11 6.68
N LYS A 7 -3.95 -24.34 7.18
CA LYS A 7 -3.73 -22.97 6.70
C LYS A 7 -3.52 -23.06 5.18
N PRO A 8 -4.27 -22.31 4.35
CA PRO A 8 -4.05 -22.33 2.91
C PRO A 8 -2.58 -21.97 2.64
N PHE A 9 -1.94 -22.80 1.84
CA PHE A 9 -0.59 -22.56 1.34
C PHE A 9 -0.67 -21.30 0.49
N VAL A 10 -0.22 -20.16 1.02
CA VAL A 10 -0.12 -18.92 0.26
C VAL A 10 0.96 -19.16 -0.79
N ASP A 11 0.55 -19.22 -2.05
CA ASP A 11 1.45 -19.32 -3.18
C ASP A 11 2.38 -18.08 -3.19
N MET A 12 3.62 -18.26 -2.72
CA MET A 12 4.61 -17.19 -2.62
C MET A 12 5.10 -16.70 -3.99
N SER A 13 4.74 -17.37 -5.10
CA SER A 13 5.06 -16.92 -6.45
C SER A 13 4.22 -15.70 -6.90
N ASN A 14 3.12 -15.42 -6.21
CA ASN A 14 2.22 -14.28 -6.47
C ASN A 14 2.26 -13.19 -5.38
N ALA A 15 3.27 -13.22 -4.50
CA ALA A 15 3.42 -12.18 -3.49
C ALA A 15 3.66 -10.82 -4.17
N PRO A 16 2.96 -9.75 -3.76
CA PRO A 16 3.17 -8.43 -4.35
C PRO A 16 4.58 -7.93 -4.04
N LEU A 17 5.15 -7.21 -5.00
CA LEU A 17 6.44 -6.56 -4.86
C LEU A 17 6.40 -5.48 -3.78
N PHE A 18 5.26 -4.81 -3.68
CA PHE A 18 5.03 -3.72 -2.75
C PHE A 18 3.56 -3.69 -2.35
N LYS A 19 3.30 -3.38 -1.08
CA LYS A 19 1.98 -3.06 -0.56
C LYS A 19 2.03 -1.72 0.15
N LEU A 20 1.02 -0.91 -0.09
CA LEU A 20 0.73 0.29 0.66
C LEU A 20 -0.69 0.19 1.19
N GLN A 21 -0.83 0.17 2.50
CA GLN A 21 -2.11 0.29 3.17
C GLN A 21 -2.20 1.68 3.80
N ILE A 22 -3.34 2.33 3.61
CA ILE A 22 -3.63 3.68 4.10
C ILE A 22 -4.86 3.55 4.98
N SER A 23 -4.73 3.89 6.25
CA SER A 23 -5.81 3.76 7.24
C SER A 23 -6.04 5.10 7.95
N PRO A 24 -6.90 5.96 7.38
CA PRO A 24 -7.34 7.18 8.04
C PRO A 24 -8.20 6.85 9.27
N SER A 25 -8.16 7.71 10.30
CA SER A 25 -8.97 7.53 11.52
C SER A 25 -10.49 7.45 11.28
N PHE A 26 -11.01 8.13 10.26
CA PHE A 26 -12.45 8.32 10.06
C PHE A 26 -12.99 7.85 8.71
N ASP A 27 -12.14 7.29 7.85
CA ASP A 27 -12.52 6.82 6.52
C ASP A 27 -12.27 5.33 6.35
N LEU A 28 -12.85 4.76 5.29
CA LEU A 28 -12.57 3.39 4.93
C LEU A 28 -11.10 3.27 4.52
N PRO A 29 -10.36 2.35 5.14
CA PRO A 29 -8.98 2.16 4.80
C PRO A 29 -8.81 1.42 3.47
N GLU A 30 -7.69 1.69 2.83
CA GLU A 30 -7.42 1.34 1.45
C GLU A 30 -6.10 0.57 1.36
N LYS A 31 -6.00 -0.29 0.35
CA LYS A 31 -4.80 -1.07 0.08
C LYS A 31 -4.47 -1.05 -1.41
N PHE A 32 -3.22 -0.75 -1.72
CA PHE A 32 -2.62 -0.87 -3.05
C PHE A 32 -1.55 -1.95 -3.02
N GLU A 33 -1.65 -2.92 -3.93
CA GLU A 33 -0.67 -3.99 -4.09
C GLU A 33 -0.09 -3.91 -5.51
N VAL A 34 1.22 -3.70 -5.61
CA VAL A 34 1.93 -3.71 -6.90
C VAL A 34 2.45 -5.11 -7.13
N ALA A 35 1.98 -5.76 -8.19
CA ALA A 35 2.36 -7.13 -8.50
C ALA A 35 3.82 -7.23 -8.96
N ASN A 36 4.40 -8.42 -8.79
CA ASN A 36 5.73 -8.72 -9.29
C ASN A 36 5.69 -9.05 -10.79
N VAL A 37 6.81 -8.85 -11.48
CA VAL A 37 7.00 -9.24 -12.89
C VAL A 37 6.73 -10.74 -13.06
N PRO A 38 6.06 -11.18 -14.16
CA PRO A 38 5.69 -10.43 -15.37
C PRO A 38 4.35 -9.69 -15.31
N ASP A 39 3.69 -9.67 -14.16
CA ASP A 39 2.33 -9.16 -14.02
C ASP A 39 2.36 -7.67 -13.70
N TYR A 40 2.48 -6.84 -14.75
CA TYR A 40 2.48 -5.38 -14.61
C TYR A 40 1.09 -4.87 -14.23
N ARG A 41 0.72 -4.95 -12.95
CA ARG A 41 -0.57 -4.49 -12.45
C ARG A 41 -0.53 -3.89 -11.06
N ILE A 42 -1.56 -3.13 -10.74
CA ILE A 42 -1.92 -2.69 -9.39
C ILE A 42 -3.23 -3.35 -9.02
N GLU A 43 -3.30 -3.93 -7.83
CA GLU A 43 -4.55 -4.34 -7.21
C GLU A 43 -4.91 -3.29 -6.15
N TYR A 44 -6.01 -2.59 -6.36
CA TYR A 44 -6.60 -1.69 -5.40
C TYR A 44 -7.73 -2.39 -4.66
N THR A 45 -7.75 -2.28 -3.34
CA THR A 45 -8.82 -2.82 -2.49
C THR A 45 -9.23 -1.72 -1.51
N SER A 46 -10.49 -1.31 -1.53
CA SER A 46 -11.05 -0.61 -0.36
C SER A 46 -11.52 -1.66 0.62
N CYS A 47 -11.36 -1.43 1.93
CA CYS A 47 -11.77 -2.42 2.91
C CYS A 47 -12.53 -1.87 4.13
N TYR A 48 -13.44 -2.69 4.68
CA TYR A 48 -14.33 -2.30 5.78
C TYR A 48 -13.61 -2.40 7.13
N GLY A 49 -13.58 -1.30 7.90
CA GLY A 49 -13.14 -1.31 9.30
C GLY A 49 -12.30 -0.09 9.68
N ALA A 50 -12.09 0.12 10.97
CA ALA A 50 -11.09 1.04 11.51
C ALA A 50 -10.16 0.22 12.42
N GLY A 51 -8.89 0.07 12.04
CA GLY A 51 -7.80 -0.45 12.89
C GLY A 51 -7.82 -1.95 13.30
N GLY A 52 -7.54 -2.89 12.38
CA GLY A 52 -7.14 -4.27 12.75
C GLY A 52 -7.50 -5.41 11.77
N ASP A 53 -6.68 -6.47 11.74
CA ASP A 53 -6.40 -7.47 10.68
C ASP A 53 -7.53 -8.30 9.98
N GLU A 54 -8.82 -8.04 10.16
CA GLU A 54 -9.89 -8.76 9.44
C GLU A 54 -10.88 -7.80 8.79
N TRP A 55 -10.61 -7.39 7.54
CA TRP A 55 -11.47 -6.45 6.82
C TRP A 55 -12.30 -7.18 5.77
N GLY A 56 -13.61 -6.89 5.74
CA GLY A 56 -14.45 -7.24 4.59
C GLY A 56 -13.97 -6.47 3.37
N VAL A 57 -14.08 -7.06 2.17
CA VAL A 57 -13.65 -6.45 0.90
C VAL A 57 -14.88 -5.89 0.14
N PRO A 58 -15.25 -4.60 0.31
CA PRO A 58 -16.29 -3.89 -0.44
C PRO A 58 -15.99 -3.80 -1.92
N SER A 59 -14.73 -3.55 -2.30
CA SER A 59 -14.36 -3.41 -3.70
C SER A 59 -12.92 -3.82 -3.95
N LYS A 60 -12.70 -4.47 -5.09
CA LYS A 60 -11.39 -4.80 -5.62
C LYS A 60 -11.33 -4.37 -7.08
N VAL A 61 -10.31 -3.61 -7.44
CA VAL A 61 -10.07 -3.13 -8.81
C VAL A 61 -8.67 -3.59 -9.24
N ILE A 62 -8.58 -4.17 -10.42
CA ILE A 62 -7.30 -4.57 -11.02
C ILE A 62 -6.99 -3.61 -12.14
N VAL A 63 -5.84 -2.95 -12.05
CA VAL A 63 -5.39 -1.93 -13.00
C VAL A 63 -4.18 -2.49 -13.75
N PRO A 64 -4.31 -2.83 -15.05
CA PRO A 64 -3.16 -3.21 -15.87
C PRO A 64 -2.27 -1.98 -16.12
N LEU A 65 -0.97 -2.20 -16.16
CA LEU A 65 0.04 -1.17 -16.38
C LEU A 65 0.83 -1.47 -17.65
N SER A 66 1.22 -0.41 -18.35
CA SER A 66 2.34 -0.48 -19.30
C SER A 66 3.66 -0.62 -18.55
N GLU A 67 4.67 -1.17 -19.21
CA GLU A 67 6.03 -1.30 -18.67
C GLU A 67 6.60 0.06 -18.20
N GLY A 68 6.33 1.13 -18.95
CA GLY A 68 6.76 2.49 -18.59
C GLY A 68 6.08 3.02 -17.32
N GLN A 69 4.78 2.74 -17.13
CA GLN A 69 4.07 3.07 -15.89
C GLN A 69 4.59 2.25 -14.72
N TYR A 70 4.83 0.95 -14.94
CA TYR A 70 5.37 0.05 -13.92
C TYR A 70 6.74 0.55 -13.43
N LYS A 71 7.67 0.85 -14.35
CA LYS A 71 8.98 1.39 -14.00
C LYS A 71 8.88 2.69 -13.19
N LYS A 72 7.99 3.60 -13.58
CA LYS A 72 7.79 4.85 -12.85
C LYS A 72 7.29 4.62 -11.42
N ILE A 73 6.43 3.63 -11.20
CA ILE A 73 5.98 3.25 -9.85
C ILE A 73 7.15 2.69 -9.04
N LEU A 74 8.00 1.84 -9.63
CA LEU A 74 9.18 1.31 -8.95
C LEU A 74 10.12 2.43 -8.49
N ASP A 75 10.39 3.40 -9.37
CA ASP A 75 11.23 4.56 -9.04
C ASP A 75 10.61 5.39 -7.89
N SER A 76 9.28 5.57 -7.89
CA SER A 76 8.55 6.24 -6.80
C SER A 76 8.57 5.45 -5.49
N ILE A 77 8.47 4.12 -5.55
CA ILE A 77 8.59 3.24 -4.36
C ILE A 77 9.99 3.38 -3.77
N ASP A 78 11.03 3.29 -4.60
CA ASP A 78 12.41 3.40 -4.16
C ASP A 78 12.68 4.78 -3.54
N ALA A 79 12.13 5.86 -4.13
CA ALA A 79 12.23 7.21 -3.58
C ALA A 79 11.44 7.41 -2.26
N ALA A 80 10.29 6.75 -2.11
CA ALA A 80 9.50 6.80 -0.88
C ALA A 80 10.22 6.05 0.24
N LEU A 81 10.68 4.82 -0.02
CA LEU A 81 11.37 4.00 0.97
C LEU A 81 12.74 4.59 1.37
N GLY A 82 13.48 5.17 0.42
CA GLY A 82 14.76 5.83 0.72
C GLY A 82 14.64 7.11 1.56
N ALA A 83 13.45 7.73 1.62
CA ALA A 83 13.19 8.92 2.41
C ALA A 83 12.73 8.62 3.85
N ILE A 84 12.34 7.38 4.15
CA ILE A 84 11.84 7.02 5.48
C ILE A 84 13.02 6.75 6.41
N SER A 85 13.23 7.65 7.38
CA SER A 85 14.10 7.38 8.52
C SER A 85 13.40 6.34 9.42
N LEU A 86 14.03 5.17 9.62
CA LEU A 86 13.49 3.99 10.32
C LEU A 86 13.18 4.20 11.83
N LEU A 87 13.29 5.43 12.33
CA LEU A 87 13.05 5.78 13.72
C LEU A 87 11.87 6.76 13.76
N ASP A 88 10.68 6.23 13.95
CA ASP A 88 9.46 7.01 14.17
C ASP A 88 8.85 6.63 15.53
N ASP A 89 8.85 7.58 16.46
CA ASP A 89 8.32 7.51 17.82
C ASP A 89 7.05 8.35 18.00
N THR A 90 6.43 8.80 16.90
CA THR A 90 5.31 9.73 16.95
C THR A 90 3.99 9.02 17.28
N LEU A 91 3.58 9.08 18.54
CA LEU A 91 2.21 8.80 18.97
C LEU A 91 1.36 10.04 18.80
N GLY A 92 0.16 9.90 18.24
CA GLY A 92 -0.85 10.93 18.41
C GLY A 92 -2.26 10.39 18.29
N LEU A 93 -3.21 11.29 18.47
CA LEU A 93 -4.60 10.97 18.77
C LEU A 93 -5.48 10.87 17.51
N ASP A 94 -5.21 11.65 16.46
CA ASP A 94 -5.94 11.65 15.17
C ASP A 94 -4.98 11.72 13.96
N GLY A 95 -5.13 10.82 12.97
CA GLY A 95 -4.18 10.78 11.83
C GLY A 95 -4.43 9.67 10.80
N VAL A 96 -3.52 9.56 9.84
CA VAL A 96 -3.48 8.49 8.84
C VAL A 96 -2.36 7.53 9.22
N THR A 97 -2.70 6.24 9.29
CA THR A 97 -1.71 5.17 9.42
C THR A 97 -1.33 4.67 8.04
N TYR A 98 -0.06 4.74 7.69
CA TYR A 98 0.48 4.13 6.48
C TYR A 98 1.22 2.86 6.86
N VAL A 99 0.83 1.72 6.27
CA VAL A 99 1.59 0.47 6.39
C VAL A 99 2.24 0.18 5.04
N LEU A 100 3.58 0.11 5.03
CA LEU A 100 4.37 -0.17 3.83
C LEU A 100 5.02 -1.53 3.96
N GLU A 101 4.74 -2.43 3.02
CA GLU A 101 5.44 -3.70 2.88
C GLU A 101 6.18 -3.75 1.54
N SER A 102 7.48 -4.06 1.52
CA SER A 102 8.21 -4.21 0.25
C SER A 102 9.20 -5.36 0.26
N SER A 103 9.15 -6.20 -0.76
CA SER A 103 10.18 -7.22 -1.00
C SER A 103 11.39 -6.68 -1.80
N ARG A 104 11.34 -5.44 -2.32
CA ARG A 104 12.47 -4.81 -3.06
C ARG A 104 13.66 -4.45 -2.17
N HIS A 105 13.42 -4.05 -0.93
CA HIS A 105 14.45 -3.60 0.01
C HIS A 105 14.32 -4.41 1.30
N GLN A 106 15.06 -5.51 1.43
CA GLN A 106 15.17 -6.32 2.67
C GLN A 106 13.87 -6.50 3.49
N SER A 107 12.74 -6.81 2.84
CA SER A 107 11.43 -6.98 3.49
C SER A 107 11.13 -5.88 4.51
N VAL A 108 10.95 -4.64 4.04
CA VAL A 108 10.53 -3.53 4.89
C VAL A 108 9.06 -3.72 5.27
N ASN A 109 8.74 -3.66 6.57
CA ASN A 109 7.39 -3.49 7.10
C ASN A 109 7.40 -2.28 8.05
N LEU A 110 6.71 -1.20 7.67
CA LEU A 110 6.71 0.06 8.41
C LEU A 110 5.29 0.54 8.63
N SER A 111 4.97 0.89 9.87
CA SER A 111 3.73 1.58 10.24
C SER A 111 4.06 3.02 10.61
N ILE A 112 3.59 3.97 9.82
CA ILE A 112 3.79 5.40 10.05
C ILE A 112 2.44 5.99 10.46
N TRP A 113 2.40 6.66 11.60
CA TRP A 113 1.22 7.37 12.05
C TRP A 113 1.45 8.88 11.96
N THR A 114 0.64 9.60 11.17
CA THR A 114 0.80 11.05 11.01
C THR A 114 -0.50 11.75 10.62
N PRO A 115 -0.80 12.94 11.17
CA PRO A 115 -1.78 13.83 10.58
C PRO A 115 -1.36 14.21 9.14
N GLN A 116 -2.29 14.20 8.19
CA GLN A 116 -2.00 14.42 6.77
C GLN A 116 -1.29 15.75 6.49
N GLU A 117 -1.68 16.82 7.21
CA GLU A 117 -1.08 18.15 7.13
C GLU A 117 0.38 18.24 7.63
N ASN A 118 0.84 17.23 8.35
CA ASN A 118 2.19 17.16 8.90
C ASN A 118 3.07 16.13 8.16
N THR A 119 2.49 15.26 7.32
CA THR A 119 3.23 14.23 6.58
C THR A 119 4.37 14.81 5.75
N GLU A 120 4.14 15.90 5.01
CA GLU A 120 5.19 16.54 4.21
C GLU A 120 6.30 17.17 5.08
N LYS A 121 5.92 17.83 6.17
CA LYS A 121 6.87 18.45 7.12
C LYS A 121 7.78 17.42 7.81
N ARG A 122 7.34 16.16 7.86
CA ARG A 122 8.10 15.02 8.41
C ARG A 122 9.07 14.39 7.41
N GLY A 123 9.22 14.97 6.21
CA GLY A 123 10.09 14.44 5.16
C GLY A 123 9.46 13.30 4.36
N LEU A 124 8.18 12.99 4.59
CA LEU A 124 7.45 11.92 3.91
C LEU A 124 6.77 12.40 2.61
N GLY A 125 7.23 13.51 2.03
CA GLY A 125 6.68 14.05 0.78
C GLY A 125 6.75 13.09 -0.40
N ASN A 126 7.75 12.20 -0.44
CA ASN A 126 7.83 11.16 -1.47
C ASN A 126 6.77 10.05 -1.29
N LEU A 127 6.34 9.78 -0.05
CA LEU A 127 5.22 8.86 0.21
C LEU A 127 3.90 9.43 -0.31
N LEU A 128 3.65 10.73 -0.08
CA LEU A 128 2.46 11.41 -0.61
C LEU A 128 2.45 11.39 -2.14
N LYS A 129 3.58 11.65 -2.79
CA LYS A 129 3.70 11.57 -4.26
C LYS A 129 3.44 10.17 -4.81
N LEU A 130 3.90 9.14 -4.10
CA LEU A 130 3.63 7.75 -4.46
C LEU A 130 2.12 7.46 -4.37
N GLU A 131 1.48 7.86 -3.27
CA GLU A 131 0.03 7.74 -3.10
C GLU A 131 -0.73 8.44 -4.24
N GLU A 132 -0.39 9.69 -4.55
CA GLU A 132 -1.00 10.45 -5.63
C GLU A 132 -0.87 9.77 -7.00
N GLU A 133 0.32 9.23 -7.31
CA GLU A 133 0.56 8.53 -8.57
C GLU A 133 -0.28 7.24 -8.68
N LEU A 134 -0.39 6.46 -7.60
CA LEU A 134 -1.23 5.26 -7.55
C LEU A 134 -2.72 5.61 -7.75
N ARG A 135 -3.21 6.66 -7.08
CA ARG A 135 -4.59 7.15 -7.26
C ARG A 135 -4.84 7.68 -8.67
N ARG A 136 -3.87 8.39 -9.26
CA ARG A 136 -3.95 8.90 -10.64
C ARG A 136 -4.11 7.75 -11.63
N LEU A 137 -3.34 6.68 -11.48
CA LEU A 137 -3.42 5.50 -12.33
C LEU A 137 -4.73 4.72 -12.14
N LEU A 138 -5.23 4.62 -10.91
CA LEU A 138 -6.56 4.06 -10.63
C LEU A 138 -7.65 4.83 -11.38
N ASN A 139 -7.70 6.16 -11.20
CA ASN A 139 -8.74 7.02 -11.79
C ASN A 139 -8.71 7.06 -13.33
N GLN A 140 -7.53 7.02 -13.94
CA GLN A 140 -7.40 6.97 -15.40
C GLN A 140 -7.97 5.69 -16.01
N ASN A 141 -7.94 4.58 -15.27
CA ASN A 141 -8.41 3.29 -15.74
C ASN A 141 -9.86 3.00 -15.37
N THR A 142 -10.37 3.58 -14.27
CA THR A 142 -11.81 3.49 -13.91
C THR A 142 -12.69 4.46 -14.70
N SER A 143 -12.17 5.61 -15.15
CA SER A 143 -12.93 6.57 -15.99
C SER A 143 -13.08 6.15 -17.46
N ARG A 144 -12.52 5.00 -17.84
CA ARG A 144 -12.58 4.41 -19.19
C ARG A 144 -13.48 3.17 -19.26
N ALA A 145 -14.06 2.74 -18.15
CA ALA A 145 -15.04 1.65 -18.04
C ALA A 145 -16.46 2.21 -18.05
#